data_AF-A0A151TQ71-F1
#
_entry.id   AF-A0A151TQ71-F1
#
_cell.length_a   1.000
_cell.length_b   1.000
_cell.length_c   1.000
_cell.angle_alpha   90.00
_cell.angle_beta   90.00
_cell.angle_gamma   90.00
#
_symmetry.space_group_name_H-M   'P 1'
#
loop_
_entity.id
_entity.type
_entity.pdbx_description
1 polymer ?
#
loop_
_entity_poly.entity_id
_entity_poly.type
_entity_poly.pdbx_seq_one_letter_code
_entity_poly.pdbx_strand_id
1 'polypeptide(L)'
;MESEDINMVQTRRDSWNKCDFSVGKWVFDQSYPLYDSNCPYLSTAVTCQKNGRPDSDYEKWKWKPNGCSIPRFDALEFLGKMRRKRIMLVGDSIMRNQWESLVCLVQGVIPTNRKRVTYNGPSMAFHAMGFETSIEFFWAPMLVELKKGPDNKRILHLDLIEENAMYWKGVDILVFDSAHWWTHSGQTRSWDYYKEGNSIITNMNPMVAYQKGLSTWARWVDLNLDPRRTRVIFRSMSPRHNRQNGWKCYKQRQPLHFFSHIHVPEPLVVLQGVLKRMRFPVYLQDITTMTAFRRDGHPSVYSKAMSEERQKAGSGLSSDCSHWCLPGVPDIWNEMLSALL
;
A
#
# COMPACT_ATOMS: atom_id res chain seq x y z
N MET A 1 28.34 -0.45 -10.20
CA MET A 1 28.10 -1.50 -11.20
C MET A 1 26.59 -1.56 -11.36
N GLU A 2 26.13 -1.05 -12.50
CA GLU A 2 24.77 -1.00 -13.06
C GLU A 2 23.58 -0.87 -12.10
N SER A 3 23.07 0.36 -11.98
CA SER A 3 21.74 0.67 -11.49
C SER A 3 20.71 0.14 -12.49
N GLU A 4 20.01 -0.94 -12.14
CA GLU A 4 18.89 -1.44 -12.94
C GLU A 4 17.75 -0.41 -12.93
N ASP A 5 17.48 0.18 -14.10
CA ASP A 5 16.38 1.11 -14.33
C ASP A 5 15.03 0.38 -14.26
N ILE A 6 14.32 0.58 -13.16
CA ILE A 6 13.01 -0.05 -12.95
C ILE A 6 11.90 0.78 -13.63
N ASN A 7 10.72 0.17 -13.76
CA ASN A 7 9.58 0.52 -14.57
C ASN A 7 9.05 1.97 -14.39
N MET A 8 9.56 2.96 -15.13
CA MET A 8 8.86 4.23 -15.35
C MET A 8 7.74 4.01 -16.36
N VAL A 9 6.51 4.37 -16.00
CA VAL A 9 5.39 4.43 -16.95
C VAL A 9 5.54 5.72 -17.77
N GLN A 10 6.57 5.79 -18.62
CA GLN A 10 6.67 6.79 -19.67
C GLN A 10 7.09 6.14 -20.99
N THR A 11 6.13 6.17 -21.91
CA THR A 11 6.25 6.27 -23.37
C THR A 11 7.67 6.33 -23.94
N ARG A 12 8.27 5.15 -24.18
CA ARG A 12 9.00 4.81 -25.41
C ARG A 12 9.24 3.31 -25.45
N ARG A 13 8.98 2.72 -26.62
CA ARG A 13 9.41 1.37 -26.97
C ARG A 13 10.94 1.38 -26.94
N ASP A 14 11.53 0.81 -25.89
CA ASP A 14 12.88 0.26 -25.96
C ASP A 14 12.84 -1.16 -25.41
N SER A 15 13.39 -2.04 -26.24
CA SER A 15 13.27 -3.48 -26.22
C SER A 15 14.47 -4.10 -25.51
N TRP A 16 14.18 -5.00 -24.56
CA TRP A 16 15.00 -6.09 -24.00
C TRP A 16 15.89 -5.72 -22.79
N ASN A 17 15.70 -6.50 -21.71
CA ASN A 17 16.38 -6.48 -20.38
C ASN A 17 15.88 -5.50 -19.30
N LYS A 18 14.57 -5.35 -19.10
CA LYS A 18 14.03 -4.75 -17.85
C LYS A 18 13.10 -5.73 -17.15
N CYS A 19 13.39 -6.05 -15.89
CA CYS A 19 12.62 -7.06 -15.16
C CYS A 19 11.24 -6.53 -14.76
N ASP A 20 10.20 -7.24 -15.19
CA ASP A 20 8.85 -7.00 -14.71
C ASP A 20 8.62 -7.71 -13.35
N PHE A 21 8.64 -6.94 -12.27
CA PHE A 21 8.38 -7.46 -10.93
C PHE A 21 6.93 -7.90 -10.70
N SER A 22 5.99 -7.52 -11.57
CA SER A 22 4.56 -7.84 -11.41
C SER A 22 4.20 -9.27 -11.83
N VAL A 23 5.08 -9.92 -12.61
CA VAL A 23 4.86 -11.27 -13.17
C VAL A 23 5.87 -12.27 -12.62
N GLY A 24 5.38 -13.30 -11.96
CA GLY A 24 6.20 -14.24 -11.22
C GLY A 24 5.38 -15.28 -10.48
N LYS A 25 5.98 -15.85 -9.44
CA LYS A 25 5.33 -16.83 -8.57
C LYS A 25 5.76 -16.67 -7.12
N TRP A 26 4.87 -17.08 -6.22
CA TRP A 26 5.20 -17.26 -4.82
C TRP A 26 6.00 -18.54 -4.62
N VAL A 27 7.10 -18.45 -3.88
CA VAL A 27 7.95 -19.57 -3.50
C VAL A 27 8.06 -19.60 -1.98
N PHE A 28 8.00 -20.80 -1.41
CA PHE A 28 8.20 -20.98 0.01
C PHE A 28 9.69 -20.86 0.34
N ASP A 29 10.03 -20.06 1.34
CA ASP A 29 11.40 -19.76 1.77
C ASP A 29 11.47 -19.74 3.30
N GLN A 30 12.20 -20.71 3.86
CA GLN A 30 12.34 -20.89 5.31
C GLN A 30 13.04 -19.70 6.00
N SER A 31 13.78 -18.89 5.26
CA SER A 31 14.50 -17.73 5.79
C SER A 31 13.61 -16.52 6.12
N TYR A 32 12.34 -16.54 5.72
CA TYR A 32 11.34 -15.53 6.09
C TYR A 32 10.69 -15.90 7.43
N PRO A 33 10.04 -14.99 8.16
CA PRO A 33 9.93 -13.55 7.89
C PRO A 33 11.24 -12.79 8.08
N LEU A 34 11.27 -11.53 7.64
CA LEU A 34 12.45 -10.66 7.71
C LEU A 34 12.66 -10.02 9.09
N TYR A 35 11.66 -10.09 9.96
CA TYR A 35 11.70 -9.58 11.33
C TYR A 35 10.72 -10.35 12.21
N ASP A 36 10.89 -10.23 13.53
CA ASP A 36 10.02 -10.87 14.52
C ASP A 36 8.68 -10.13 14.69
N SER A 37 7.59 -10.88 14.82
CA SER A 37 6.22 -10.38 15.00
C SER A 37 6.02 -9.52 16.27
N ASN A 38 7.00 -9.47 17.17
CA ASN A 38 7.06 -8.60 18.35
C ASN A 38 7.55 -7.17 18.06
N CYS A 39 7.73 -6.77 16.79
CA CYS A 39 8.06 -5.39 16.45
C CYS A 39 7.11 -4.38 17.14
N PRO A 40 7.63 -3.43 17.94
CA PRO A 40 6.81 -2.59 18.83
C PRO A 40 6.01 -1.51 18.09
N TYR A 41 6.24 -1.35 16.78
CA TYR A 41 5.56 -0.35 15.94
C TYR A 41 4.33 -0.91 15.22
N LEU A 42 4.05 -2.21 15.36
CA LEU A 42 2.88 -2.84 14.79
C LEU A 42 1.62 -2.50 15.59
N SER A 43 0.57 -2.11 14.88
CA SER A 43 -0.76 -1.98 15.48
C SER A 43 -1.36 -3.36 15.76
N THR A 44 -2.24 -3.45 16.75
CA THR A 44 -2.94 -4.70 17.08
C THR A 44 -3.69 -5.30 15.89
N ALA A 45 -4.14 -4.47 14.93
CA ALA A 45 -4.90 -4.92 13.77
C ALA A 45 -4.14 -5.91 12.86
N VAL A 46 -2.81 -5.84 12.87
CA VAL A 46 -1.94 -6.59 11.94
C VAL A 46 -1.06 -7.63 12.64
N THR A 47 -1.01 -7.66 13.98
CA THR A 47 -0.23 -8.63 14.77
C THR A 47 -0.96 -9.98 14.92
N CYS A 48 -1.16 -10.70 13.82
CA CYS A 48 -2.01 -11.89 13.77
C CYS A 48 -1.58 -13.02 14.74
N GLN A 49 -0.29 -13.34 14.78
CA GLN A 49 0.26 -14.33 15.73
C GLN A 49 -0.02 -13.94 17.18
N LYS A 50 0.27 -12.68 17.56
CA LYS A 50 -0.01 -12.13 18.89
C LYS A 50 -1.51 -12.15 19.22
N ASN A 51 -2.36 -12.04 18.21
CA ASN A 51 -3.81 -12.10 18.36
C ASN A 51 -4.36 -13.54 18.45
N GLY A 52 -3.50 -14.56 18.37
CA GLY A 52 -3.89 -15.97 18.53
C GLY A 52 -4.12 -16.71 17.21
N ARG A 53 -3.58 -16.23 16.08
CA ARG A 53 -3.57 -17.00 14.84
C ARG A 53 -2.66 -18.23 15.02
N PRO A 54 -3.18 -19.46 14.81
CA PRO A 54 -2.44 -20.68 15.14
C PRO A 54 -1.41 -21.11 14.08
N ASP A 55 -1.60 -20.72 12.82
CA ASP A 55 -0.68 -21.02 11.70
C ASP A 55 0.21 -19.82 11.37
N SER A 56 1.47 -20.05 11.01
CA SER A 56 2.47 -19.02 10.67
C SER A 56 3.12 -19.21 9.28
N ASP A 57 2.81 -20.28 8.55
CA ASP A 57 3.40 -20.57 7.23
C ASP A 57 3.14 -19.46 6.19
N TYR A 58 2.10 -18.65 6.37
CA TYR A 58 1.83 -17.49 5.52
C TYR A 58 2.97 -16.45 5.55
N GLU A 59 3.79 -16.44 6.59
CA GLU A 59 4.95 -15.55 6.75
C GLU A 59 6.15 -16.01 5.93
N LYS A 60 6.14 -17.26 5.44
CA LYS A 60 7.30 -17.94 4.80
C LYS A 60 7.32 -17.85 3.28
N TRP A 61 6.53 -16.96 2.70
CA TRP A 61 6.40 -16.86 1.24
C TRP A 61 7.16 -15.66 0.70
N LYS A 62 7.99 -15.90 -0.32
CA LYS A 62 8.74 -14.91 -1.08
C LYS A 62 8.16 -14.80 -2.50
N TRP A 63 8.16 -13.60 -3.08
CA TRP A 63 7.86 -13.45 -4.51
C TRP A 63 9.11 -13.59 -5.37
N LYS A 64 9.02 -14.40 -6.42
CA LYS A 64 10.07 -14.57 -7.43
C LYS A 64 9.53 -14.16 -8.81
N PRO A 65 9.97 -13.02 -9.36
CA PRO A 65 9.69 -12.66 -10.75
C PRO A 65 10.21 -13.72 -11.73
N ASN A 66 9.59 -13.82 -12.92
CA ASN A 66 9.98 -14.85 -13.89
C ASN A 66 11.34 -14.56 -14.56
N GLY A 67 11.67 -13.28 -14.77
CA GLY A 67 12.86 -12.86 -15.53
C GLY A 67 14.03 -12.33 -14.68
N CYS A 68 13.89 -12.26 -13.36
CA CYS A 68 14.94 -11.77 -12.46
C CYS A 68 14.69 -12.18 -11.00
N SER A 69 15.47 -11.62 -10.07
CA SER A 69 15.25 -11.72 -8.64
C SER A 69 15.06 -10.35 -8.01
N ILE A 70 14.14 -10.25 -7.06
CA ILE A 70 14.12 -9.13 -6.11
C ILE A 70 15.15 -9.45 -5.01
N PRO A 71 16.13 -8.56 -4.77
CA PRO A 71 17.07 -8.70 -3.67
C PRO A 71 16.33 -8.81 -2.33
N ARG A 72 16.86 -9.64 -1.42
CA ARG A 72 16.33 -9.71 -0.06
C ARG A 72 16.49 -8.34 0.60
N PHE A 73 15.49 -7.88 1.35
CA PHE A 73 15.57 -6.59 2.05
C PHE A 73 16.79 -6.53 2.98
N ASP A 74 17.67 -5.56 2.74
CA ASP A 74 18.74 -5.18 3.66
C ASP A 74 18.41 -3.82 4.30
N ALA A 75 18.25 -3.81 5.62
CA ALA A 75 17.87 -2.63 6.37
C ALA A 75 18.92 -1.54 6.35
N LEU A 76 20.21 -1.89 6.41
CA LEU A 76 21.31 -0.92 6.41
C LEU A 76 21.52 -0.34 5.00
N GLU A 77 21.38 -1.17 3.97
CA GLU A 77 21.43 -0.70 2.58
C GLU A 77 20.27 0.28 2.31
N PHE A 78 19.04 -0.09 2.67
CA PHE A 78 17.88 0.78 2.50
C PHE A 78 18.06 2.10 3.25
N LEU A 79 18.40 2.06 4.55
CA LEU A 79 18.64 3.28 5.33
C LEU A 79 19.82 4.11 4.79
N GLY A 80 20.83 3.46 4.23
CA GLY A 80 21.95 4.10 3.54
C GLY A 80 21.48 4.88 2.31
N LYS A 81 20.66 4.26 1.44
CA LYS A 81 20.04 4.92 0.28
C LYS A 81 19.11 6.07 0.68
N MET A 82 18.44 5.94 1.83
CA MET A 82 17.50 6.94 2.38
C MET A 82 18.18 8.01 3.24
N ARG A 83 19.50 7.96 3.44
CA ARG A 83 20.21 8.94 4.28
C ARG A 83 19.92 10.37 3.82
N ARG A 84 19.54 11.23 4.77
CA ARG A 84 19.14 12.65 4.54
C ARG A 84 17.95 12.82 3.60
N LYS A 85 17.11 11.79 3.45
CA LYS A 85 15.89 11.84 2.66
C LYS A 85 14.66 11.60 3.52
N ARG A 86 13.54 12.10 3.06
CA ARG A 86 12.20 11.81 3.57
C ARG A 86 11.50 10.88 2.58
N ILE A 87 11.01 9.74 3.07
CA ILE A 87 10.11 8.87 2.31
C ILE A 87 8.72 8.95 2.92
N MET A 88 7.70 9.25 2.12
CA MET A 88 6.32 9.38 2.58
C MET A 88 5.39 8.45 1.81
N LEU A 89 4.69 7.61 2.56
CA LEU A 89 3.66 6.69 2.11
C LEU A 89 2.30 7.38 2.27
N VAL A 90 1.66 7.73 1.17
CA VAL A 90 0.42 8.52 1.13
C VAL A 90 -0.73 7.65 0.64
N GLY A 91 -1.80 7.55 1.42
CA GLY A 91 -2.97 6.80 0.97
C GLY A 91 -3.91 6.38 2.09
N ASP A 92 -4.47 5.18 1.94
CA ASP A 92 -5.45 4.61 2.86
C ASP A 92 -4.82 3.70 3.95
N SER A 93 -5.65 2.92 4.63
CA SER A 93 -5.22 2.02 5.69
C SER A 93 -4.33 0.87 5.20
N ILE A 94 -4.38 0.50 3.92
CA ILE A 94 -3.47 -0.48 3.32
C ILE A 94 -2.10 0.15 3.06
N MET A 95 -2.04 1.46 2.77
CA MET A 95 -0.77 2.18 2.72
C MET A 95 -0.15 2.29 4.13
N ARG A 96 -0.95 2.54 5.17
CA ARG A 96 -0.48 2.44 6.57
C ARG A 96 0.04 1.04 6.90
N ASN A 97 -0.63 -0.01 6.43
CA ASN A 97 -0.18 -1.39 6.61
C ASN A 97 1.22 -1.62 6.01
N GLN A 98 1.52 -1.05 4.85
CA GLN A 98 2.86 -1.10 4.26
C GLN A 98 3.88 -0.26 5.03
N TRP A 99 3.47 0.89 5.56
CA TRP A 99 4.32 1.72 6.42
C TRP A 99 4.72 0.98 7.71
N GLU A 100 3.78 0.30 8.39
CA GLU A 100 4.07 -0.49 9.60
C GLU A 100 5.08 -1.61 9.30
N SER A 101 4.94 -2.29 8.16
CA SER A 101 5.92 -3.26 7.66
C SER A 101 7.29 -2.64 7.44
N LEU A 102 7.37 -1.52 6.71
CA LEU A 102 8.64 -0.87 6.36
C LEU A 102 9.40 -0.41 7.61
N VAL A 103 8.68 0.14 8.59
CA VAL A 103 9.27 0.51 9.88
C VAL A 103 9.84 -0.72 10.58
N CYS A 104 9.11 -1.85 10.61
CA CYS A 104 9.59 -3.07 11.25
C CYS A 104 10.78 -3.72 10.55
N LEU A 105 10.85 -3.60 9.21
CA LEU A 105 12.00 -4.04 8.43
C LEU A 105 13.28 -3.27 8.79
N VAL A 106 13.20 -1.98 9.11
CA VAL A 106 14.39 -1.16 9.38
C VAL A 106 14.72 -0.96 10.86
N GLN A 107 13.73 -1.04 11.76
CA GLN A 107 13.92 -0.59 13.14
C GLN A 107 14.95 -1.43 13.92
N GLY A 108 15.12 -2.70 13.55
CA GLY A 108 15.97 -3.65 14.27
C GLY A 108 17.45 -3.28 14.26
N VAL A 109 17.92 -2.58 13.22
CA VAL A 109 19.32 -2.13 13.09
C VAL A 109 19.57 -0.73 13.66
N ILE A 110 18.54 -0.07 14.21
CA ILE A 110 18.63 1.28 14.76
C ILE A 110 18.57 1.22 16.30
N PRO A 111 19.57 1.78 17.01
CA PRO A 111 19.55 1.84 18.48
C PRO A 111 18.29 2.52 19.04
N THR A 112 17.77 2.03 20.17
CA THR A 112 16.51 2.50 20.78
C THR A 112 16.48 4.01 21.05
N ASN A 113 17.59 4.59 21.51
CA ASN A 113 17.71 6.03 21.75
C ASN A 113 17.93 6.86 20.46
N ARG A 114 18.03 6.21 19.29
CA ARG A 114 18.25 6.83 17.97
C ARG A 114 17.06 6.65 17.03
N LYS A 115 15.91 6.17 17.55
CA LYS A 115 14.64 6.07 16.81
C LYS A 115 13.47 6.61 17.62
N ARG A 116 12.48 7.20 16.94
CA ARG A 116 11.21 7.64 17.56
C ARG A 116 10.10 7.74 16.53
N VAL A 117 8.85 7.72 16.99
CA VAL A 117 7.67 8.03 16.17
C VAL A 117 7.07 9.35 16.63
N THR A 118 6.71 10.21 15.68
CA THR A 118 5.99 11.46 15.94
C THR A 118 4.67 11.47 15.17
N TYR A 119 3.68 12.18 15.71
CA TYR A 119 2.36 12.33 15.11
C TYR A 119 2.07 13.82 14.90
N ASN A 120 1.52 14.16 13.74
CA ASN A 120 1.10 15.52 13.43
C ASN A 120 -0.14 15.49 12.54
N GLY A 121 -1.31 15.67 13.16
CA GLY A 121 -2.61 15.63 12.47
C GLY A 121 -2.79 14.32 11.68
N PRO A 122 -3.00 14.38 10.34
CA PRO A 122 -3.16 13.19 9.49
C PRO A 122 -1.85 12.45 9.18
N SER A 123 -0.70 12.94 9.68
CA SER A 123 0.62 12.41 9.40
C SER A 123 1.24 11.71 10.62
N MET A 124 2.02 10.67 10.37
CA MET A 124 2.93 10.07 11.35
C MET A 124 4.30 9.82 10.71
N ALA A 125 5.36 9.86 11.51
CA ALA A 125 6.73 9.72 11.01
C ALA A 125 7.58 8.89 11.96
N PHE A 126 8.23 7.84 11.45
CA PHE A 126 9.30 7.12 12.12
C PHE A 126 10.64 7.76 11.75
N HIS A 127 11.41 8.19 12.74
CA HIS A 127 12.68 8.89 12.56
C HIS A 127 13.84 7.94 12.85
N ALA A 128 14.77 7.80 11.90
CA ALA A 128 16.03 7.10 12.08
C ALA A 128 17.17 8.12 12.19
N MET A 129 17.45 8.58 13.42
CA MET A 129 18.26 9.77 13.67
C MET A 129 19.73 9.63 13.22
N GLY A 130 20.30 8.42 13.25
CA GLY A 130 21.66 8.16 12.75
C GLY A 130 21.82 8.27 11.23
N PHE A 131 20.71 8.20 10.50
CA PHE A 131 20.65 8.30 9.04
C PHE A 131 20.05 9.64 8.58
N GLU A 132 19.63 10.50 9.51
CA GLU A 132 18.97 11.77 9.20
C GLU A 132 17.78 11.58 8.24
N THR A 133 17.03 10.48 8.41
CA THR A 133 15.91 10.08 7.53
C THR A 133 14.63 9.87 8.31
N SER A 134 13.49 10.12 7.65
CA SER A 134 12.16 9.82 8.14
C SER A 134 11.39 8.93 7.17
N ILE A 135 10.68 7.95 7.73
CA ILE A 135 9.69 7.11 7.04
C ILE A 135 8.32 7.55 7.52
N GLU A 136 7.57 8.19 6.64
CA GLU A 136 6.36 8.93 6.95
C GLU A 136 5.13 8.23 6.36
N PHE A 137 4.00 8.33 7.04
CA PHE A 137 2.69 7.97 6.53
C PHE A 137 1.79 9.20 6.58
N PHE A 138 1.03 9.43 5.51
CA PHE A 138 0.03 10.50 5.43
C PHE A 138 -1.33 9.93 5.03
N TRP A 139 -2.35 10.21 5.85
CA TRP A 139 -3.71 9.76 5.61
C TRP A 139 -4.39 10.60 4.52
N ALA A 140 -4.53 10.01 3.32
CA ALA A 140 -5.27 10.61 2.21
C ALA A 140 -5.89 9.50 1.33
N PRO A 141 -6.93 8.79 1.81
CA PRO A 141 -7.42 7.57 1.16
C PRO A 141 -7.96 7.76 -0.27
N MET A 142 -8.45 8.96 -0.61
CA MET A 142 -8.83 9.35 -1.99
C MET A 142 -7.79 10.25 -2.66
N LEU A 143 -6.71 10.63 -1.97
CA LEU A 143 -5.76 11.69 -2.34
C LEU A 143 -6.37 13.10 -2.42
N VAL A 144 -7.52 13.23 -3.09
CA VAL A 144 -8.35 14.43 -3.15
C VAL A 144 -9.10 14.69 -1.84
N GLU A 145 -9.68 15.88 -1.71
CA GLU A 145 -10.21 16.39 -0.45
C GLU A 145 -11.62 15.87 -0.15
N LEU A 146 -11.81 15.37 1.08
CA LEU A 146 -13.11 15.03 1.65
C LEU A 146 -13.47 16.07 2.71
N LYS A 147 -14.48 16.90 2.43
CA LYS A 147 -14.86 18.03 3.29
C LYS A 147 -16.24 17.85 3.90
N LYS A 148 -16.49 18.55 5.01
CA LYS A 148 -17.83 18.70 5.57
C LYS A 148 -18.52 19.89 4.92
N GLY A 149 -19.68 19.65 4.33
CA GLY A 149 -20.60 20.66 3.82
C GLY A 149 -21.74 20.97 4.80
N PRO A 150 -22.79 21.65 4.32
CA PRO A 150 -24.01 21.91 5.10
C PRO A 150 -24.60 20.63 5.70
N ASP A 151 -25.24 20.75 6.86
CA ASP A 151 -25.86 19.64 7.61
C ASP A 151 -24.90 18.48 7.91
N ASN A 152 -23.60 18.79 8.06
CA ASN A 152 -22.54 17.82 8.33
C ASN A 152 -22.42 16.72 7.24
N LYS A 153 -22.91 17.00 6.02
CA LYS A 153 -22.78 16.12 4.86
C LYS A 153 -21.33 16.06 4.41
N ARG A 154 -20.84 14.86 4.09
CA ARG A 154 -19.46 14.63 3.64
C ARG A 154 -19.42 14.74 2.12
N ILE A 155 -18.64 15.68 1.60
CA ILE A 155 -18.55 15.99 0.17
C ILE A 155 -17.14 15.62 -0.31
N LEU A 156 -17.06 14.67 -1.23
CA LEU A 156 -15.81 14.29 -1.89
C LEU A 156 -15.58 15.23 -3.08
N HIS A 157 -14.62 16.13 -2.94
CA HIS A 157 -14.22 17.03 -4.02
C HIS A 157 -13.26 16.29 -4.95
N LEU A 158 -13.63 16.13 -6.21
CA LEU A 158 -12.83 15.38 -7.19
C LEU A 158 -11.73 16.24 -7.83
N ASP A 159 -11.79 17.56 -7.64
CA ASP A 159 -10.95 18.58 -8.27
C ASP A 159 -10.12 19.39 -7.25
N LEU A 160 -10.23 19.11 -5.95
CA LEU A 160 -9.43 19.74 -4.90
C LEU A 160 -8.44 18.76 -4.27
N ILE A 161 -7.20 19.21 -4.05
CA ILE A 161 -6.12 18.39 -3.51
C ILE A 161 -5.10 19.16 -2.65
N GLU A 162 -5.06 20.48 -2.72
CA GLU A 162 -3.97 21.30 -2.17
C GLU A 162 -3.86 21.18 -0.63
N GLU A 163 -4.96 21.01 0.10
CA GLU A 163 -4.92 20.84 1.56
C GLU A 163 -4.19 19.57 1.98
N ASN A 164 -4.36 18.49 1.21
CA ASN A 164 -3.61 17.26 1.42
C ASN A 164 -2.18 17.42 0.89
N ALA A 165 -2.05 18.02 -0.30
CA ALA A 165 -0.80 18.03 -1.04
C ALA A 165 0.26 18.99 -0.48
N MET A 166 -0.14 19.94 0.37
CA MET A 166 0.81 20.81 1.07
C MET A 166 1.84 20.02 1.91
N TYR A 167 1.47 18.83 2.40
CA TYR A 167 2.36 17.97 3.18
C TYR A 167 3.35 17.18 2.32
N TRP A 168 3.05 16.98 1.03
CA TRP A 168 3.85 16.16 0.12
C TRP A 168 4.99 16.95 -0.53
N LYS A 169 4.88 18.29 -0.55
CA LYS A 169 5.91 19.18 -1.10
C LYS A 169 7.21 19.03 -0.31
N GLY A 170 8.33 18.93 -1.04
CA GLY A 170 9.66 18.79 -0.44
C GLY A 170 9.97 17.42 0.15
N VAL A 171 9.16 16.40 -0.14
CA VAL A 171 9.49 15.00 0.15
C VAL A 171 10.33 14.43 -1.01
N ASP A 172 11.39 13.69 -0.68
CA ASP A 172 12.31 13.12 -1.68
C ASP A 172 11.72 11.89 -2.39
N ILE A 173 10.97 11.06 -1.66
CA ILE A 173 10.33 9.86 -2.20
C ILE A 173 8.88 9.81 -1.77
N LEU A 174 7.96 9.87 -2.73
CA LEU A 174 6.52 9.77 -2.52
C LEU A 174 6.02 8.43 -3.04
N VAL A 175 5.39 7.66 -2.16
CA VAL A 175 4.75 6.38 -2.50
C VAL A 175 3.24 6.53 -2.28
N PHE A 176 2.48 6.64 -3.37
CA PHE A 176 1.03 6.83 -3.34
C PHE A 176 0.29 5.51 -3.48
N ASP A 177 -0.86 5.38 -2.81
CA ASP A 177 -1.94 4.46 -3.16
C ASP A 177 -3.28 5.17 -2.97
N SER A 178 -4.21 4.80 -3.82
CA SER A 178 -5.61 5.10 -3.63
C SER A 178 -6.42 4.11 -4.46
N ALA A 179 -7.12 3.16 -3.83
CA ALA A 179 -8.00 2.24 -4.56
C ALA A 179 -9.14 1.70 -3.68
N HIS A 180 -8.82 1.33 -2.44
CA HIS A 180 -9.73 0.55 -1.60
C HIS A 180 -11.06 1.28 -1.34
N TRP A 181 -10.97 2.56 -0.98
CA TRP A 181 -12.12 3.35 -0.53
C TRP A 181 -13.04 3.81 -1.66
N TRP A 182 -12.55 3.91 -2.90
CA TRP A 182 -13.35 4.34 -4.06
C TRP A 182 -14.50 3.38 -4.36
N THR A 183 -14.35 2.12 -3.98
CA THR A 183 -15.34 1.07 -4.21
C THR A 183 -16.29 0.85 -3.02
N HIS A 184 -16.19 1.66 -1.96
CA HIS A 184 -17.11 1.60 -0.83
C HIS A 184 -18.52 2.04 -1.25
N SER A 185 -19.53 1.29 -0.83
CA SER A 185 -20.93 1.53 -1.18
C SER A 185 -21.84 1.32 0.02
N GLY A 186 -23.09 1.81 -0.09
CA GLY A 186 -24.08 1.74 0.98
C GLY A 186 -23.56 2.36 2.29
N GLN A 187 -23.69 1.63 3.39
CA GLN A 187 -23.29 2.08 4.73
C GLN A 187 -21.78 2.24 4.92
N THR A 188 -20.96 1.64 4.06
CA THR A 188 -19.48 1.75 4.14
C THR A 188 -18.91 2.96 3.40
N ARG A 189 -19.77 3.70 2.67
CA ARG A 189 -19.37 4.85 1.88
C ARG A 189 -18.99 6.04 2.78
N SER A 190 -17.82 6.62 2.51
CA SER A 190 -17.24 7.68 3.35
C SER A 190 -17.68 9.09 2.95
N TRP A 191 -18.41 9.23 1.84
CA TRP A 191 -18.98 10.48 1.36
C TRP A 191 -20.48 10.33 1.09
N ASP A 192 -21.18 11.44 1.12
CA ASP A 192 -22.61 11.54 0.83
C ASP A 192 -22.81 12.06 -0.61
N TYR A 193 -21.96 12.98 -1.06
CA TYR A 193 -21.99 13.59 -2.39
C TYR A 193 -20.60 13.69 -3.00
N TYR A 194 -20.53 13.76 -4.33
CA TYR A 194 -19.35 14.22 -5.05
C TYR A 194 -19.50 15.70 -5.42
N LYS A 195 -18.38 16.39 -5.58
CA LYS A 195 -18.35 17.76 -6.11
C LYS A 195 -17.22 17.90 -7.13
N GLU A 196 -17.53 18.61 -8.22
CA GLU A 196 -16.58 19.03 -9.25
C GLU A 196 -16.97 20.45 -9.68
N GLY A 197 -16.07 21.41 -9.48
CA GLY A 197 -16.36 22.83 -9.59
C GLY A 197 -17.52 23.23 -8.67
N ASN A 198 -18.58 23.80 -9.27
CA ASN A 198 -19.78 24.21 -8.56
C ASN A 198 -20.90 23.16 -8.56
N SER A 199 -20.70 22.01 -9.21
CA SER A 199 -21.74 20.98 -9.37
C SER A 199 -21.67 19.94 -8.25
N ILE A 200 -22.78 19.75 -7.53
CA ILE A 200 -22.97 18.65 -6.59
C ILE A 200 -23.57 17.46 -7.33
N ILE A 201 -22.97 16.29 -7.19
CA ILE A 201 -23.36 15.06 -7.89
C ILE A 201 -23.70 13.99 -6.84
N THR A 202 -24.93 13.49 -6.89
CA THR A 202 -25.45 12.52 -5.90
C THR A 202 -25.14 11.07 -6.24
N ASN A 203 -24.97 10.78 -7.53
CA ASN A 203 -24.63 9.45 -8.02
C ASN A 203 -23.63 9.55 -9.17
N MET A 204 -22.56 8.75 -9.10
CA MET A 204 -21.51 8.67 -10.11
C MET A 204 -20.97 7.25 -10.09
N ASN A 205 -20.63 6.73 -11.28
CA ASN A 205 -19.90 5.47 -11.38
C ASN A 205 -18.57 5.60 -10.58
N PRO A 206 -18.29 4.69 -9.63
CA PRO A 206 -17.08 4.75 -8.82
C PRO A 206 -15.76 4.87 -9.60
N MET A 207 -15.66 4.22 -10.76
CA MET A 207 -14.46 4.29 -11.61
C MET A 207 -14.34 5.61 -12.35
N VAL A 208 -15.45 6.27 -12.67
CA VAL A 208 -15.43 7.65 -13.20
C VAL A 208 -14.96 8.61 -12.12
N ALA A 209 -15.47 8.47 -10.89
CA ALA A 209 -15.02 9.27 -9.75
C ALA A 209 -13.52 9.05 -9.48
N TYR A 210 -13.09 7.78 -9.48
CA TYR A 210 -11.70 7.40 -9.30
C TYR A 210 -10.79 8.00 -10.37
N GLN A 211 -11.17 7.90 -11.64
CA GLN A 211 -10.43 8.50 -12.75
C GLN A 211 -10.31 10.02 -12.59
N LYS A 212 -11.40 10.71 -12.19
CA LYS A 212 -11.38 12.16 -11.96
C LYS A 212 -10.43 12.54 -10.82
N GLY A 213 -10.54 11.87 -9.67
CA GLY A 213 -9.67 12.11 -8.52
C GLY A 213 -8.19 11.86 -8.84
N LEU A 214 -7.88 10.73 -9.49
CA LEU A 214 -6.51 10.44 -9.93
C LEU A 214 -6.01 11.44 -10.98
N SER A 215 -6.87 11.94 -11.86
CA SER A 215 -6.48 12.96 -12.85
C SER A 215 -6.12 14.28 -12.16
N THR A 216 -6.80 14.63 -11.07
CA THR A 216 -6.45 15.79 -10.23
C THR A 216 -5.10 15.58 -9.54
N TRP A 217 -4.86 14.41 -8.95
CA TRP A 217 -3.55 14.05 -8.39
C TRP A 217 -2.42 14.11 -9.43
N ALA A 218 -2.64 13.51 -10.59
CA ALA A 218 -1.67 13.48 -11.68
C ALA A 218 -1.30 14.89 -12.15
N ARG A 219 -2.30 15.76 -12.32
CA ARG A 219 -2.08 17.17 -12.67
C ARG A 219 -1.28 17.90 -11.60
N TRP A 220 -1.59 17.66 -10.32
CA TRP A 220 -0.84 18.26 -9.23
C TRP A 220 0.63 17.83 -9.24
N VAL A 221 0.90 16.54 -9.41
CA VAL A 221 2.26 15.99 -9.52
C VAL A 221 3.01 16.65 -10.68
N ASP A 222 2.41 16.67 -11.88
CA ASP A 222 3.01 17.26 -13.09
C ASP A 222 3.36 18.76 -12.93
N LEU A 223 2.60 19.49 -12.12
CA LEU A 223 2.77 20.93 -11.94
C LEU A 223 3.67 21.31 -10.75
N ASN A 224 3.79 20.47 -9.72
CA ASN A 224 4.38 20.85 -8.44
C ASN A 224 5.67 20.12 -8.09
N LEU A 225 6.00 19.00 -8.75
CA LEU A 225 7.18 18.20 -8.43
C LEU A 225 8.27 18.31 -9.49
N ASP A 226 9.53 18.27 -9.06
CA ASP A 226 10.71 18.20 -9.94
C ASP A 226 11.26 16.77 -9.94
N PRO A 227 11.28 16.06 -11.09
CA PRO A 227 11.75 14.67 -11.17
C PRO A 227 13.24 14.51 -10.84
N ARG A 228 14.02 15.60 -10.79
CA ARG A 228 15.42 15.58 -10.33
C ARG A 228 15.55 15.59 -8.81
N ARG A 229 14.48 15.96 -8.10
CA ARG A 229 14.46 16.10 -6.63
C ARG A 229 13.60 15.06 -5.96
N THR A 230 12.46 14.72 -6.57
CA THR A 230 11.47 13.83 -6.01
C THR A 230 11.27 12.62 -6.90
N ARG A 231 11.27 11.42 -6.31
CA ARG A 231 10.85 10.19 -6.98
C ARG A 231 9.42 9.87 -6.60
N VAL A 232 8.58 9.58 -7.58
CA VAL A 232 7.16 9.25 -7.37
C VAL A 232 6.90 7.81 -7.79
N ILE A 233 6.36 7.04 -6.84
CA ILE A 233 5.92 5.68 -7.02
C ILE A 233 4.42 5.64 -6.74
N PHE A 234 3.65 4.97 -7.59
CA PHE A 234 2.25 4.67 -7.32
C PHE A 234 2.10 3.17 -7.18
N ARG A 235 1.65 2.71 -6.01
CA ARG A 235 1.35 1.31 -5.74
C ARG A 235 -0.04 0.98 -6.25
N SER A 236 -0.16 -0.12 -7.00
CA SER A 236 -1.46 -0.57 -7.46
C SER A 236 -2.34 -1.11 -6.33
N MET A 237 -3.59 -1.41 -6.67
CA MET A 237 -4.59 -1.88 -5.72
C MET A 237 -4.17 -3.16 -4.99
N SER A 238 -4.35 -3.16 -3.67
CA SER A 238 -4.41 -4.37 -2.86
C SER A 238 -5.78 -5.06 -2.99
N PRO A 239 -5.85 -6.34 -3.38
CA PRO A 239 -7.09 -7.09 -3.50
C PRO A 239 -7.75 -7.39 -2.15
N ARG A 240 -9.06 -7.66 -2.20
CA ARG A 240 -9.87 -8.17 -1.09
C ARG A 240 -10.28 -9.61 -1.33
N HIS A 241 -10.27 -10.41 -0.27
CA HIS A 241 -10.62 -11.84 -0.30
C HIS A 241 -11.89 -12.13 0.51
N ASN A 242 -13.00 -11.47 0.18
CA ASN A 242 -14.26 -11.56 0.93
C ASN A 242 -15.38 -12.34 0.22
N ARG A 243 -15.17 -12.80 -1.01
CA ARG A 243 -16.21 -13.48 -1.81
C ARG A 243 -16.37 -14.94 -1.38
N GLN A 244 -17.62 -15.40 -1.26
CA GLN A 244 -17.93 -16.76 -0.78
C GLN A 244 -17.63 -17.87 -1.79
N ASN A 245 -17.30 -17.55 -3.05
CA ASN A 245 -16.98 -18.49 -4.13
C ASN A 245 -15.58 -19.12 -4.02
N GLY A 246 -15.12 -19.44 -2.80
CA GLY A 246 -13.78 -19.98 -2.54
C GLY A 246 -12.67 -18.92 -2.41
N TRP A 247 -13.00 -17.64 -2.55
CA TRP A 247 -12.07 -16.51 -2.40
C TRP A 247 -12.10 -15.88 -1.00
N LYS A 248 -12.84 -16.46 -0.05
CA LYS A 248 -12.96 -15.93 1.31
C LYS A 248 -11.70 -16.24 2.11
N CYS A 249 -11.12 -15.25 2.79
CA CYS A 249 -9.86 -15.41 3.53
C CYS A 249 -9.99 -16.23 4.83
N TYR A 250 -11.21 -16.43 5.34
CA TYR A 250 -11.43 -17.16 6.58
C TYR A 250 -10.94 -18.61 6.48
N LYS A 251 -10.13 -19.04 7.46
CA LYS A 251 -9.47 -20.36 7.55
C LYS A 251 -8.53 -20.70 6.38
N GLN A 252 -8.12 -19.72 5.58
CA GLN A 252 -7.13 -19.95 4.52
C GLN A 252 -5.72 -19.91 5.09
N ARG A 253 -4.94 -20.96 4.83
CA ARG A 253 -3.56 -21.12 5.33
C ARG A 253 -2.49 -21.20 4.23
N GLN A 254 -2.93 -21.29 2.98
CA GLN A 254 -2.05 -21.40 1.83
C GLN A 254 -2.46 -20.41 0.73
N PRO A 255 -1.49 -19.90 -0.04
CA PRO A 255 -1.79 -19.13 -1.24
C PRO A 255 -2.67 -19.93 -2.21
N LEU A 256 -3.32 -19.22 -3.12
CA LEU A 256 -3.88 -19.83 -4.32
C LEU A 256 -2.74 -20.34 -5.20
N HIS A 257 -2.84 -21.59 -5.68
CA HIS A 257 -1.82 -22.18 -6.54
C HIS A 257 -1.87 -21.64 -7.98
N PHE A 258 -3.07 -21.36 -8.49
CA PHE A 258 -3.30 -20.83 -9.84
C PHE A 258 -4.63 -20.07 -9.90
N PHE A 259 -4.77 -19.23 -10.92
CA PHE A 259 -6.05 -18.66 -11.32
C PHE A 259 -6.54 -19.35 -12.60
N SER A 260 -7.81 -19.74 -12.63
CA SER A 260 -8.44 -20.18 -13.88
C SER A 260 -8.51 -19.05 -14.90
N HIS A 261 -8.76 -17.82 -14.43
CA HIS A 261 -8.69 -16.59 -15.22
C HIS A 261 -8.09 -15.46 -14.38
N ILE A 262 -7.06 -14.81 -14.91
CA ILE A 262 -6.50 -13.60 -14.30
C ILE A 262 -7.45 -12.44 -14.61
N HIS A 263 -8.21 -12.02 -13.61
CA HIS A 263 -9.06 -10.84 -13.72
C HIS A 263 -8.23 -9.59 -13.43
N VAL A 264 -8.07 -8.73 -14.44
CA VAL A 264 -7.48 -7.39 -14.27
C VAL A 264 -8.57 -6.49 -13.70
N PRO A 265 -8.42 -5.98 -12.47
CA PRO A 265 -9.50 -5.20 -11.87
C PRO A 265 -9.53 -3.77 -12.43
N GLU A 266 -10.74 -3.21 -12.58
CA GLU A 266 -10.97 -1.90 -13.21
C GLU A 266 -10.10 -0.75 -12.64
N PRO A 267 -9.89 -0.62 -11.31
CA PRO A 267 -9.02 0.43 -10.78
C PRO A 267 -7.57 0.36 -11.32
N LEU A 268 -7.02 -0.84 -11.55
CA LEU A 268 -5.68 -0.96 -12.13
C LEU A 268 -5.64 -0.42 -13.56
N VAL A 269 -6.68 -0.69 -14.36
CA VAL A 269 -6.80 -0.17 -15.74
C VAL A 269 -6.91 1.36 -15.74
N VAL A 270 -7.74 1.92 -14.85
CA VAL A 270 -7.90 3.38 -14.70
C VAL A 270 -6.57 4.02 -14.29
N LEU A 271 -5.89 3.46 -13.29
CA LEU A 271 -4.59 3.94 -12.81
C LEU A 271 -3.56 3.95 -13.95
N GLN A 272 -3.38 2.82 -14.64
CA GLN A 272 -2.46 2.73 -15.79
C GLN A 272 -2.80 3.75 -16.88
N GLY A 273 -4.09 3.98 -17.14
CA GLY A 273 -4.55 4.99 -18.09
C GLY A 273 -4.22 6.42 -17.67
N VAL A 274 -4.29 6.75 -16.37
CA VAL A 274 -3.87 8.06 -15.84
C VAL A 274 -2.35 8.21 -15.93
N LEU A 275 -1.58 7.23 -15.43
CA LEU A 275 -0.12 7.29 -15.43
C LEU A 275 0.47 7.47 -16.84
N LYS A 276 -0.09 6.78 -17.85
CA LYS A 276 0.33 6.91 -19.26
C LYS A 276 0.17 8.33 -19.83
N ARG A 277 -0.68 9.17 -19.22
CA ARG A 277 -0.94 10.55 -19.66
C ARG A 277 -0.13 11.58 -18.88
N MET A 278 0.63 11.17 -17.87
CA MET A 278 1.44 12.06 -17.04
C MET A 278 2.73 12.50 -17.74
N ARG A 279 3.12 13.75 -17.49
CA ARG A 279 4.42 14.28 -17.92
C ARG A 279 5.52 14.00 -16.91
N PHE A 280 5.17 13.85 -15.64
CA PHE A 280 6.09 13.45 -14.60
C PHE A 280 6.32 11.94 -14.66
N PRO A 281 7.57 11.46 -14.58
CA PRO A 281 7.85 10.03 -14.54
C PRO A 281 7.38 9.41 -13.23
N VAL A 282 6.39 8.52 -13.32
CA VAL A 282 5.88 7.76 -12.17
C VAL A 282 6.19 6.28 -12.37
N TYR A 283 6.73 5.66 -11.32
CA TYR A 283 6.93 4.22 -11.28
C TYR A 283 5.67 3.53 -10.77
N LEU A 284 5.13 2.59 -11.55
CA LEU A 284 4.03 1.75 -11.10
C LEU A 284 4.59 0.56 -10.33
N GLN A 285 4.39 0.55 -9.02
CA GLN A 285 4.62 -0.63 -8.20
C GLN A 285 3.39 -1.53 -8.31
N ASP A 286 3.33 -2.37 -9.35
CA ASP A 286 2.18 -3.25 -9.57
C ASP A 286 2.23 -4.50 -8.67
N ILE A 287 1.46 -4.44 -7.58
CA ILE A 287 1.31 -5.51 -6.59
C ILE A 287 0.00 -6.30 -6.76
N THR A 288 -0.88 -5.95 -7.70
CA THR A 288 -2.28 -6.40 -7.68
C THR A 288 -2.36 -7.92 -7.88
N THR A 289 -1.78 -8.43 -8.97
CA THR A 289 -1.86 -9.86 -9.32
C THR A 289 -1.11 -10.73 -8.33
N MET A 290 0.13 -10.36 -7.97
CA MET A 290 0.91 -11.13 -6.99
C MET A 290 0.18 -11.23 -5.65
N THR A 291 -0.43 -10.15 -5.18
CA THR A 291 -1.13 -10.11 -3.91
C THR A 291 -2.45 -10.89 -3.95
N ALA A 292 -3.08 -11.00 -5.13
CA ALA A 292 -4.32 -11.76 -5.29
C ALA A 292 -4.15 -13.25 -5.00
N PHE A 293 -2.94 -13.80 -5.11
CA PHE A 293 -2.70 -15.19 -4.72
C PHE A 293 -2.75 -15.38 -3.19
N ARG A 294 -2.59 -14.31 -2.41
CA ARG A 294 -2.28 -14.38 -0.98
C ARG A 294 -3.49 -14.34 -0.06
N ARG A 295 -4.57 -15.06 -0.39
CA ARG A 295 -5.75 -15.12 0.49
C ARG A 295 -5.45 -15.59 1.93
N ASP A 296 -4.33 -16.28 2.13
CA ASP A 296 -3.78 -16.74 3.40
C ASP A 296 -3.17 -15.62 4.27
N GLY A 297 -2.73 -14.52 3.66
CA GLY A 297 -1.99 -13.45 4.35
C GLY A 297 -2.86 -12.46 5.14
N HIS A 298 -4.18 -12.59 5.11
CA HIS A 298 -5.10 -11.67 5.80
C HIS A 298 -5.22 -11.96 7.30
N PRO A 299 -5.48 -10.94 8.15
CA PRO A 299 -5.80 -11.14 9.56
C PRO A 299 -7.02 -12.01 9.78
N SER A 300 -8.00 -11.96 8.88
CA SER A 300 -9.26 -12.67 9.04
C SER A 300 -9.89 -12.30 10.39
N VAL A 301 -10.09 -13.26 11.30
CA VAL A 301 -10.65 -13.00 12.64
C VAL A 301 -9.60 -12.53 13.66
N TYR A 302 -8.32 -12.58 13.29
CA TYR A 302 -7.17 -12.25 14.15
C TYR A 302 -6.72 -10.79 14.03
N SER A 303 -7.64 -9.86 13.79
CA SER A 303 -7.38 -8.41 13.80
C SER A 303 -7.48 -7.79 15.21
N LYS A 304 -7.85 -8.58 16.21
CA LYS A 304 -7.84 -8.23 17.63
C LYS A 304 -7.51 -9.50 18.43
N ALA A 305 -7.03 -9.32 19.66
CA ALA A 305 -6.78 -10.43 20.56
C ALA A 305 -8.01 -11.35 20.68
N MET A 306 -7.79 -12.65 20.50
CA MET A 306 -8.84 -13.67 20.66
C MET A 306 -9.10 -13.91 22.15
N SER A 307 -10.28 -13.52 22.65
CA SER A 307 -10.78 -13.97 23.95
C SER A 307 -11.27 -15.42 23.89
N GLU A 308 -11.36 -16.10 25.03
CA GLU A 308 -11.90 -17.47 25.12
C GLU A 308 -13.31 -17.58 24.51
N GLU A 309 -14.15 -16.57 24.73
CA GLU A 309 -15.50 -16.47 24.17
C GLU A 309 -15.47 -16.38 22.64
N ARG A 310 -14.54 -15.62 22.07
CA ARG A 310 -14.37 -15.50 20.62
C ARG A 310 -13.85 -16.79 20.00
N GLN A 311 -13.00 -17.54 20.70
CA GLN A 311 -12.55 -18.85 20.25
C GLN A 311 -13.72 -19.84 20.18
N LYS A 312 -14.60 -19.85 21.20
CA LYS A 312 -15.81 -20.70 21.24
C LYS A 312 -16.86 -20.30 20.20
N ALA A 313 -16.97 -19.00 19.88
CA ALA A 313 -17.97 -18.49 18.94
C ALA A 313 -17.79 -19.01 17.50
N GLY A 314 -16.60 -19.51 17.11
CA GLY A 314 -16.35 -20.24 15.86
C GLY A 314 -16.80 -19.52 14.58
N SER A 315 -18.09 -19.64 14.25
CA SER A 315 -18.82 -18.98 13.15
C SER A 315 -19.63 -17.78 13.65
N GLY A 316 -19.20 -16.56 13.32
CA GLY A 316 -19.91 -15.32 13.67
C GLY A 316 -18.99 -14.10 13.77
N LEU A 317 -17.68 -14.32 13.84
CA LEU A 317 -16.68 -13.26 13.83
C LEU A 317 -16.54 -12.65 12.43
N SER A 318 -16.68 -11.32 12.36
CA SER A 318 -16.36 -10.56 11.15
C SER A 318 -14.88 -10.78 10.79
N SER A 319 -14.62 -11.19 9.55
CA SER A 319 -13.26 -11.42 9.05
C SER A 319 -12.77 -10.19 8.30
N ASP A 320 -11.62 -9.67 8.71
CA ASP A 320 -10.87 -8.71 7.91
C ASP A 320 -10.14 -9.44 6.78
N CYS A 321 -10.67 -9.31 5.56
CA CYS A 321 -10.07 -9.82 4.33
C CYS A 321 -9.59 -8.69 3.41
N SER A 322 -9.21 -7.55 4.01
CA SER A 322 -8.74 -6.36 3.34
C SER A 322 -7.30 -6.03 3.72
N HIS A 323 -7.02 -5.96 5.03
CA HIS A 323 -5.68 -5.70 5.57
C HIS A 323 -4.83 -6.97 5.61
N TRP A 324 -3.56 -6.86 5.98
CA TRP A 324 -2.59 -7.94 5.93
C TRP A 324 -1.91 -8.15 7.28
N CYS A 325 -1.71 -9.42 7.63
CA CYS A 325 -0.86 -9.78 8.77
C CYS A 325 0.56 -9.25 8.55
N LEU A 326 1.19 -8.84 9.65
CA LEU A 326 2.60 -8.48 9.69
C LEU A 326 3.34 -9.32 10.74
N PRO A 327 4.50 -9.91 10.39
CA PRO A 327 5.14 -9.93 9.06
C PRO A 327 4.28 -10.69 8.01
N GLY A 328 4.50 -10.41 6.73
CA GLY A 328 3.69 -10.98 5.65
C GLY A 328 3.78 -10.25 4.31
N VAL A 329 2.65 -10.19 3.59
CA VAL A 329 2.60 -9.73 2.20
C VAL A 329 3.16 -8.30 1.99
N PRO A 330 2.89 -7.31 2.86
CA PRO A 330 3.46 -5.97 2.71
C PRO A 330 4.99 -5.91 2.80
N ASP A 331 5.64 -6.91 3.41
CA ASP A 331 7.10 -6.98 3.45
C ASP A 331 7.67 -7.15 2.04
N ILE A 332 6.98 -7.94 1.21
CA ILE A 332 7.34 -8.18 -0.18
C ILE A 332 7.09 -6.95 -1.04
N TRP A 333 6.04 -6.17 -0.73
CA TRP A 333 5.87 -4.86 -1.34
C TRP A 333 7.04 -3.93 -0.99
N ASN A 334 7.56 -4.00 0.23
CA ASN A 334 8.71 -3.19 0.63
C ASN A 334 10.04 -3.69 0.06
N GLU A 335 10.18 -4.99 -0.21
CA GLU A 335 11.29 -5.53 -1.02
C GLU A 335 11.25 -4.97 -2.45
N MET A 336 10.08 -4.99 -3.10
CA MET A 336 9.89 -4.36 -4.41
C MET A 336 10.17 -2.86 -4.39
N LEU A 337 9.70 -2.16 -3.35
CA LEU A 337 9.95 -0.72 -3.16
C LEU A 337 11.45 -0.44 -2.99
N SER A 338 12.16 -1.26 -2.21
CA SER A 338 13.61 -1.10 -2.00
C SER A 338 14.40 -1.36 -3.28
N ALA A 339 13.98 -2.33 -4.08
CA ALA A 339 14.56 -2.55 -5.41
C ALA A 339 14.31 -1.34 -6.33
N LEU A 340 13.08 -0.79 -6.33
CA LEU A 340 12.66 0.39 -7.09
C LEU A 340 13.46 1.67 -6.78
N LEU A 341 14.17 1.74 -5.66
CA LEU A 341 14.86 2.95 -5.17
C LEU A 341 16.37 2.85 -5.30
#